data_AF-A0A4P7BZU5-F1
#
_entry.id   AF-A0A4P7BZU5-F1
#
_cell.length_a   1.000
_cell.length_b   1.000
_cell.length_c   1.000
_cell.angle_alpha   90.00
_cell.angle_beta   90.00
_cell.angle_gamma   90.00
#
_symmetry.space_group_name_H-M   'P 1'
#
loop_
_entity.id
_entity.type
_entity.pdbx_description
1 polymer ?
#
loop_
_entity_poly.entity_id
_entity_poly.type
_entity_poly.pdbx_seq_one_letter_code
_entity_poly.pdbx_strand_id
1 'polypeptide(L)'
;MTIWYSKDVGDGVAALGPSTAIQRAFLRVVDQGRFTTDMAVFSRYDLSRNVVTLYFTPSASALAVKFGATPSEKPIPDSRFARLVGDQKSWDIHFPNYEPGSRQ
;
A
#
# COMPACT_ATOMS: atom_id res chain seq x y z
N MET A 1 -12.18 2.33 15.09
CA MET A 1 -12.20 2.62 13.64
C MET A 1 -10.80 2.43 13.10
N THR A 2 -10.58 1.46 12.22
CA THR A 2 -9.29 1.24 11.55
C THR A 2 -9.28 1.99 10.23
N ILE A 3 -8.83 3.25 10.27
CA ILE A 3 -8.77 4.13 9.10
C ILE A 3 -7.60 3.70 8.20
N TRP A 4 -7.89 3.49 6.92
CA TRP A 4 -6.88 3.32 5.88
C TRP A 4 -6.51 4.68 5.30
N TYR A 5 -5.41 4.74 4.56
CA TYR A 5 -5.02 5.95 3.86
C TYR A 5 -4.70 5.63 2.41
N SER A 6 -4.93 6.58 1.51
CA SER A 6 -4.59 6.43 0.11
C SER A 6 -3.88 7.66 -0.45
N LYS A 7 -3.09 7.45 -1.50
CA LYS A 7 -2.43 8.52 -2.25
C LYS A 7 -2.28 8.14 -3.72
N ASP A 8 -2.78 8.98 -4.61
CA ASP A 8 -2.47 8.91 -6.03
C ASP A 8 -1.02 9.37 -6.27
N VAL A 9 -0.24 8.56 -6.98
CA VAL A 9 1.20 8.81 -7.20
C VAL A 9 1.57 9.02 -8.68
N GLY A 10 0.57 9.19 -9.55
CA GLY A 10 0.73 9.40 -10.98
C GLY A 10 0.58 8.12 -11.80
N ASP A 11 0.85 8.19 -13.09
CA ASP A 11 0.82 7.03 -14.01
C ASP A 11 1.97 6.04 -13.72
N GLY A 12 2.03 4.93 -14.47
CA GLY A 12 3.04 3.89 -14.28
C GLY A 12 4.50 4.38 -14.30
N VAL A 13 4.82 5.47 -14.99
CA VAL A 13 6.17 6.07 -15.04
C VAL A 13 6.35 7.05 -13.88
N ALA A 14 5.40 7.98 -13.71
CA ALA A 14 5.45 8.98 -12.65
C ALA A 14 5.40 8.36 -11.24
N ALA A 15 4.73 7.21 -11.08
CA ALA A 15 4.61 6.48 -9.83
C ALA A 15 5.90 5.83 -9.34
N LEU A 16 6.90 5.65 -10.21
CA LEU A 16 8.15 4.96 -9.86
C LEU A 16 8.92 5.69 -8.76
N GLY A 17 9.04 7.03 -8.88
CA GLY A 17 9.74 7.87 -7.91
C GLY A 17 9.09 7.83 -6.52
N PRO A 18 7.79 8.17 -6.39
CA PRO A 18 7.07 8.07 -5.12
C PRO A 18 7.05 6.66 -4.52
N SER A 19 6.84 5.62 -5.34
CA SER A 19 6.83 4.23 -4.86
C SER A 19 8.18 3.82 -4.28
N THR A 20 9.27 4.17 -4.96
CA THR A 20 10.65 3.93 -4.49
C THR A 20 10.94 4.69 -3.19
N ALA A 21 10.48 5.94 -3.08
CA ALA A 21 10.65 6.74 -1.88
C ALA A 21 9.92 6.11 -0.66
N ILE A 22 8.72 5.58 -0.87
CA ILE A 22 7.96 4.87 0.15
C ILE A 22 8.64 3.56 0.55
N GLN A 23 9.14 2.77 -0.41
CA GLN A 23 9.91 1.56 -0.14
C GLN A 23 11.14 1.86 0.74
N ARG A 24 11.92 2.90 0.40
CA ARG A 24 13.09 3.31 1.21
C ARG A 24 12.69 3.79 2.60
N ALA A 25 11.60 4.54 2.72
CA ALA A 25 11.11 4.99 4.02
C ALA A 25 10.61 3.84 4.88
N PHE A 26 9.99 2.83 4.27
CA PHE A 26 9.57 1.61 4.95
C PHE A 26 10.75 0.81 5.48
N LEU A 27 11.83 0.65 4.71
CA LEU A 27 13.05 0.00 5.20
C LEU A 27 13.59 0.65 6.48
N ARG A 28 13.55 1.99 6.57
CA ARG A 28 13.94 2.69 7.80
C ARG A 28 13.03 2.39 8.99
N VAL A 29 11.73 2.14 8.77
CA VAL A 29 10.79 1.72 9.83
C VAL A 29 11.18 0.33 10.35
N VAL A 30 11.55 -0.57 9.43
CA VAL A 30 12.05 -1.92 9.77
C VAL A 30 13.36 -1.83 10.55
N ASP A 31 14.35 -1.07 10.08
CA ASP A 31 15.66 -0.90 10.74
C ASP A 31 15.52 -0.30 12.15
N GLN A 32 14.50 0.52 12.38
CA GLN A 32 14.19 1.10 13.69
C GLN A 32 13.45 0.14 14.63
N GLY A 33 13.17 -1.10 14.21
CA GLY A 33 12.42 -2.08 15.00
C GLY A 33 10.96 -1.71 15.22
N ARG A 34 10.38 -0.81 14.40
CA ARG A 34 9.00 -0.31 14.52
C ARG A 34 8.01 -1.05 13.62
N PHE A 35 8.49 -2.05 12.89
CA PHE A 35 7.69 -2.84 11.96
C PHE A 35 6.76 -3.80 12.70
N THR A 36 5.52 -3.92 12.20
CA THR A 36 4.53 -4.90 12.65
C THR A 36 4.06 -5.73 11.46
N THR A 37 3.68 -6.99 11.71
CA THR A 37 3.25 -7.94 10.66
C THR A 37 2.05 -7.46 9.83
N ASP A 38 1.20 -6.62 10.41
CA ASP A 38 0.04 -6.03 9.74
C ASP A 38 0.37 -4.72 8.98
N MET A 39 1.61 -4.21 9.09
CA MET A 39 2.04 -2.98 8.41
C MET A 39 2.40 -3.27 6.96
N ALA A 40 1.67 -2.67 6.03
CA ALA A 40 1.91 -2.81 4.61
C ALA A 40 1.48 -1.57 3.83
N VAL A 41 2.03 -1.45 2.62
CA VAL A 41 1.54 -0.55 1.58
C VAL A 41 1.22 -1.39 0.36
N PHE A 42 0.02 -1.21 -0.17
CA PHE A 42 -0.44 -1.83 -1.40
C PHE A 42 -0.52 -0.79 -2.50
N SER A 43 -0.48 -1.22 -3.75
CA SER A 43 -0.65 -0.40 -4.94
C SER A 43 -1.78 -0.95 -5.78
N ARG A 44 -2.59 -0.07 -6.37
CA ARG A 44 -3.54 -0.41 -7.43
C ARG A 44 -3.26 0.44 -8.64
N TYR A 45 -3.26 -0.16 -9.81
CA TYR A 45 -3.23 0.60 -11.06
C TYR A 45 -4.64 0.69 -11.65
N ASP A 46 -5.18 1.90 -11.72
CA ASP A 46 -6.46 2.21 -12.36
C ASP A 46 -6.21 2.56 -13.84
N LEU A 47 -6.68 1.71 -14.75
CA LEU A 47 -6.55 1.94 -16.20
C LEU A 47 -7.38 3.11 -16.69
N SER A 48 -8.60 3.24 -16.19
CA SER A 48 -9.55 4.25 -16.66
C SER A 48 -9.02 5.64 -16.38
N ARG A 49 -8.30 5.80 -15.26
CA ARG A 49 -7.67 7.06 -14.86
C ARG A 49 -6.20 7.16 -15.27
N ASN A 50 -5.57 6.05 -15.67
CA ASN A 50 -4.12 5.94 -15.86
C ASN A 50 -3.35 6.43 -14.61
N VAL A 51 -3.76 5.96 -13.43
CA VAL A 51 -3.19 6.40 -12.14
C VAL A 51 -2.89 5.18 -11.27
N VAL A 52 -1.72 5.19 -10.64
CA VAL A 52 -1.37 4.30 -9.54
C VAL A 52 -1.79 4.97 -8.24
N THR A 53 -2.59 4.28 -7.44
CA THR A 53 -2.95 4.67 -6.08
C THR A 53 -2.27 3.73 -5.09
N LEU A 54 -1.62 4.30 -4.09
CA LEU A 54 -1.05 3.56 -2.97
C LEU A 54 -2.02 3.56 -1.79
N TYR A 55 -2.15 2.43 -1.10
CA TYR A 55 -3.01 2.23 0.04
C TYR A 55 -2.17 1.79 1.25
N PHE A 56 -2.28 2.51 2.35
CA PHE A 56 -1.54 2.27 3.57
C PHE A 56 -2.48 1.60 4.58
N THR A 57 -2.01 0.52 5.20
CA THR A 57 -2.74 -0.11 6.30
C THR A 57 -2.80 0.83 7.51
N PRO A 58 -3.74 0.63 8.45
CA PRO A 58 -3.85 1.47 9.64
C PRO A 58 -2.54 1.58 10.46
N SER A 59 -1.78 0.48 10.55
CA SER A 59 -0.46 0.45 11.18
C SER A 59 0.60 1.25 10.41
N ALA A 60 0.44 1.44 9.11
CA ALA A 60 1.30 2.30 8.28
C ALA A 60 0.89 3.78 8.29
N SER A 61 0.00 4.22 9.19
CA SER A 61 -0.51 5.60 9.25
C SER A 61 0.59 6.67 9.37
N ALA A 62 1.65 6.42 10.15
CA ALA A 62 2.77 7.36 10.25
C ALA A 62 3.49 7.56 8.91
N LEU A 63 3.61 6.48 8.12
CA LEU A 63 4.14 6.54 6.77
C LEU A 63 3.18 7.29 5.84
N ALA A 64 1.89 7.00 5.93
CA ALA A 64 0.84 7.66 5.16
C ALA A 64 0.87 9.20 5.35
N VAL A 65 0.90 9.66 6.61
CA VAL A 65 0.98 11.08 6.97
C VAL A 65 2.25 11.72 6.42
N LYS A 66 3.40 11.05 6.58
CA LYS A 66 4.68 11.55 6.07
C LYS A 66 4.67 11.80 4.56
N PHE A 67 3.95 10.97 3.80
CA PHE A 67 3.84 11.09 2.35
C PHE A 67 2.62 11.92 1.91
N GLY A 68 1.84 12.50 2.83
CA GLY A 68 0.66 13.29 2.50
C GLY A 68 -0.42 12.45 1.81
N ALA A 69 -0.65 11.23 2.32
CA ALA A 69 -1.81 10.42 1.99
C ALA A 69 -3.04 10.93 2.76
N THR A 70 -4.22 10.72 2.21
CA THR A 70 -5.49 11.12 2.82
C THR A 70 -6.21 9.92 3.41
N PRO A 71 -6.99 10.09 4.50
CA PRO A 71 -7.87 9.04 5.00
C PRO A 71 -8.75 8.47 3.89
N SER A 72 -8.90 7.16 3.87
CA SER A 72 -9.69 6.44 2.88
C SER A 72 -10.36 5.22 3.51
N GLU A 73 -11.32 4.67 2.78
CA GLU A 73 -11.81 3.33 3.05
C GLU A 73 -10.74 2.28 2.76
N LYS A 74 -10.93 1.09 3.34
CA LYS A 74 -10.15 -0.08 3.00
C LYS A 74 -10.39 -0.44 1.52
N PRO A 75 -9.34 -0.62 0.70
CA PRO A 75 -9.52 -0.98 -0.69
C PRO A 75 -10.13 -2.37 -0.82
N ILE A 76 -10.87 -2.61 -1.90
CA ILE A 76 -11.27 -3.95 -2.33
C ILE A 76 -10.21 -4.42 -3.33
N PRO A 77 -9.50 -5.53 -3.07
CA PRO A 77 -8.45 -6.01 -3.94
C PRO A 77 -9.02 -6.58 -5.25
N ASP A 78 -8.33 -6.33 -6.36
CA ASP A 78 -8.63 -6.84 -7.70
C ASP A 78 -7.36 -7.38 -8.36
N SER A 79 -7.40 -7.76 -9.64
CA SER A 79 -6.23 -8.30 -10.35
C SER A 79 -5.06 -7.32 -10.54
N ARG A 80 -5.27 -6.02 -10.28
CA ARG A 80 -4.26 -4.95 -10.37
C ARG A 80 -3.81 -4.44 -9.01
N PHE A 81 -4.30 -5.07 -7.94
CA PHE A 81 -3.94 -4.77 -6.57
C PHE A 81 -2.75 -5.64 -6.16
N ALA A 82 -1.66 -5.01 -5.73
CA ALA A 82 -0.41 -5.69 -5.38
C ALA A 82 0.19 -5.10 -4.11
N ARG A 83 1.00 -5.89 -3.38
CA ARG A 83 1.76 -5.39 -2.22
C ARG A 83 3.03 -4.70 -2.71
N LEU A 84 3.22 -3.45 -2.31
CA LEU A 84 4.44 -2.68 -2.58
C LEU A 84 5.51 -2.96 -1.52
N VAL A 85 5.13 -2.99 -0.23
CA VAL A 85 5.97 -3.34 0.93
C VAL A 85 5.10 -3.95 2.05
N GLY A 86 5.72 -4.71 2.95
CA GLY A 86 5.05 -5.35 4.09
C GLY A 86 5.36 -6.85 4.19
N ASP A 87 4.89 -7.47 5.27
CA ASP A 87 5.00 -8.92 5.46
C ASP A 87 4.14 -9.70 4.45
N GLN A 88 4.44 -10.99 4.24
CA GLN A 88 3.54 -11.85 3.49
C GLN A 88 2.16 -11.96 4.14
N LYS A 89 2.13 -12.08 5.48
CA LYS A 89 0.92 -12.22 6.29
C LYS A 89 0.04 -10.97 6.27
N SER A 90 0.53 -9.83 5.78
CA SER A 90 -0.32 -8.64 5.65
C SER A 90 -1.50 -8.88 4.70
N TRP A 91 -1.35 -9.77 3.72
CA TRP A 91 -2.47 -10.22 2.89
C TRP A 91 -3.51 -10.97 3.70
N ASP A 92 -3.11 -11.97 4.49
CA ASP A 92 -4.06 -12.77 5.28
C ASP A 92 -4.77 -11.92 6.35
N ILE A 93 -4.04 -10.96 6.94
CA ILE A 93 -4.58 -10.06 7.97
C ILE A 93 -5.62 -9.10 7.37
N HIS A 94 -5.30 -8.48 6.24
CA HIS A 94 -6.14 -7.43 5.65
C HIS A 94 -7.11 -7.96 4.61
N PHE A 95 -6.84 -9.08 3.95
CA PHE A 95 -7.62 -9.63 2.85
C PHE A 95 -7.67 -11.17 2.92
N PRO A 96 -8.22 -11.75 4.00
CA PRO A 96 -8.19 -13.20 4.25
C PRO A 96 -8.87 -14.06 3.18
N ASN A 97 -9.72 -13.46 2.34
CA ASN A 97 -10.47 -14.14 1.27
C ASN A 97 -9.95 -13.78 -0.14
N TYR A 98 -8.78 -13.16 -0.25
CA TYR A 98 -8.18 -12.77 -1.52
C TYR A 98 -6.85 -13.49 -1.71
N GLU A 99 -6.73 -14.22 -2.82
CA GLU A 99 -5.50 -14.90 -3.20
C GLU A 99 -4.74 -14.08 -4.25
N PRO A 100 -3.67 -13.35 -3.87
CA PRO A 100 -2.89 -12.56 -4.81
C PRO A 100 -2.24 -13.46 -5.87
N GLY A 101 -2.41 -13.12 -7.15
CA GLY A 101 -1.79 -13.86 -8.27
C GLY A 101 -2.65 -14.98 -8.85
N SER A 102 -3.88 -15.17 -8.38
CA SER A 102 -4.89 -15.93 -9.11
C SER A 102 -5.29 -15.15 -10.37
N ARG A 103 -4.57 -15.41 -11.48
CA ARG A 103 -4.99 -14.96 -12.81
C ARG A 103 -6.34 -15.64 -13.12
N GLN A 104 -7.42 -14.86 -13.11
CA GLN A 104 -8.59 -15.19 -13.92
C GLN A 104 -8.37 -14.69 -15.33
#